data_AF-A0ABD4PAF8-F1
#
_entry.id   AF-A0ABD4PAF8-F1
#
_cell.length_a   1.000
_cell.length_b   1.000
_cell.length_c   1.000
_cell.angle_alpha   90.00
_cell.angle_beta   90.00
_cell.angle_gamma   90.00
#
_symmetry.space_group_name_H-M   'P 1'
#
loop_
_entity.id
_entity.type
_entity.pdbx_description
1 polymer ?
#
loop_
_entity_poly.entity_id
_entity_poly.type
_entity_poly.pdbx_seq_one_letter_code
_entity_poly.pdbx_strand_id
1 'polypeptide(L)'
;MTEAEILGLIRRVSGISQQHDEQDTQPDSVTAENYARVVAEVMRRDGIELNGVDMRNIRTRVLELLAYRRRVEMYREKEKITYHWKKPERLRR
;
A
#
# COMPACT_ATOMS: atom_id res chain seq x y z
N MET A 1 16.29 -4.83 -16.28
CA MET A 1 15.81 -3.69 -15.49
C MET A 1 14.78 -4.22 -14.51
N THR A 2 15.12 -4.25 -13.22
CA THR A 2 14.30 -4.82 -12.14
C THR A 2 13.62 -3.70 -11.35
N GLU A 3 12.55 -4.03 -10.63
CA GLU A 3 11.77 -3.09 -9.83
C GLU A 3 12.63 -2.31 -8.82
N ALA A 4 13.64 -2.98 -8.25
CA ALA A 4 14.61 -2.37 -7.33
C ALA A 4 15.49 -1.30 -8.00
N GLU A 5 15.85 -1.49 -9.28
CA GLU A 5 16.66 -0.54 -10.04
C GLU A 5 15.87 0.73 -10.38
N ILE A 6 14.59 0.58 -10.73
CA ILE A 6 13.69 1.71 -11.01
C ILE A 6 13.43 2.51 -9.72
N LEU A 7 13.22 1.84 -8.60
CA LEU A 7 13.06 2.48 -7.29
C LEU A 7 14.32 3.24 -6.86
N GLY A 8 15.51 2.71 -7.18
CA GLY A 8 16.78 3.40 -6.92
C GLY A 8 16.92 4.70 -7.71
N LEU A 9 16.49 4.71 -8.97
CA LEU A 9 16.50 5.90 -9.82
C LEU A 9 15.53 6.98 -9.32
N ILE A 10 14.31 6.58 -8.95
CA ILE A 10 13.30 7.50 -8.40
C ILE A 10 13.83 8.18 -7.14
N ARG A 11 14.40 7.41 -6.20
CA ARG A 11 14.94 7.93 -4.93
C ARG A 11 16.08 8.94 -5.13
N ARG A 12 16.97 8.69 -6.11
CA ARG A 12 18.05 9.62 -6.47
C ARG A 12 17.52 10.95 -7.01
N VAL A 13 16.53 10.90 -7.90
CA VAL A 13 15.95 12.11 -8.51
C VAL A 13 15.14 12.92 -7.49
N SER A 14 14.47 12.24 -6.56
CA SER A 14 13.63 12.89 -5.54
C SER A 14 14.36 13.28 -4.25
N GLY A 15 15.66 12.98 -4.11
CA GLY A 15 16.46 13.34 -2.93
C GLY A 15 16.09 12.60 -1.64
N ILE A 16 15.48 11.41 -1.73
CA ILE A 16 15.01 10.66 -0.55
C ILE A 16 16.19 9.81 -0.02
N SER A 17 16.73 10.18 1.15
CA SER A 17 17.79 9.43 1.85
C SER A 17 17.25 8.13 2.46
N GLN A 18 18.11 7.10 2.55
CA GLN A 18 17.85 5.82 3.23
C GLN A 18 17.60 6.05 4.73
N GLN A 19 16.37 6.40 5.10
CA GLN A 19 15.92 6.22 6.47
C GLN A 19 15.41 4.79 6.61
N HIS A 20 16.21 4.05 7.37
CA HIS A 20 16.03 2.77 8.06
C HIS A 20 14.85 1.86 7.70
N ASP A 21 15.21 0.58 7.53
CA ASP A 21 14.37 -0.61 7.54
C ASP A 21 13.71 -0.87 8.92
N GLU A 22 12.85 0.04 9.36
CA GLU A 22 11.66 -0.35 10.12
C GLU A 22 10.48 -0.23 9.17
N GLN A 23 9.42 -0.98 9.44
CA GLN A 23 8.20 -1.01 8.65
C GLN A 23 7.41 0.30 8.80
N ASP A 24 8.05 1.45 8.53
CA ASP A 24 7.45 2.77 8.38
C ASP A 24 6.65 2.79 7.07
N THR A 25 5.55 2.04 7.12
CA THR A 25 4.51 2.09 6.10
C THR A 25 4.00 3.52 6.10
N GLN A 26 4.38 4.28 5.07
CA GLN A 26 3.92 5.64 4.84
C GLN A 26 2.41 5.70 5.13
N PRO A 27 1.96 6.67 5.94
CA PRO A 27 0.57 6.69 6.38
C PRO A 27 -0.35 6.72 5.15
N ASP A 28 -1.45 5.96 5.19
CA ASP A 28 -2.37 5.81 4.06
C ASP A 28 -2.89 7.15 3.54
N SER A 29 -2.98 8.16 4.42
CA SER A 29 -3.34 9.53 4.05
C SER A 29 -2.35 10.14 3.04
N VAL A 30 -1.05 9.94 3.27
CA VAL A 30 0.00 10.44 2.37
C VAL A 30 0.05 9.60 1.10
N THR A 31 -0.15 8.29 1.19
CA THR A 31 -0.27 7.42 0.00
C THR A 31 -1.46 7.83 -0.87
N ALA A 32 -2.62 8.10 -0.27
CA ALA A 32 -3.82 8.53 -0.98
C ALA A 32 -3.67 9.93 -1.59
N GLU A 33 -2.98 10.85 -0.91
CA GLU A 33 -2.63 12.17 -1.45
C GLU A 33 -1.74 12.05 -2.68
N ASN A 34 -0.69 11.23 -2.61
CA ASN A 34 0.23 11.01 -3.72
C ASN A 34 -0.49 10.39 -4.93
N TYR A 35 -1.39 9.43 -4.70
CA TYR A 35 -2.23 8.88 -5.76
C TYR A 35 -3.11 9.96 -6.42
N ALA A 36 -3.81 10.77 -5.62
CA ALA A 36 -4.64 11.84 -6.16
C ALA A 36 -3.82 12.82 -7.01
N ARG A 37 -2.60 13.17 -6.58
CA ARG A 37 -1.69 14.04 -7.33
C ARG A 37 -1.26 13.43 -8.67
N VAL A 38 -0.91 12.15 -8.69
CA VAL A 38 -0.52 11.43 -9.91
C VAL A 38 -1.69 11.36 -10.88
N VAL A 39 -2.89 11.01 -10.40
CA VAL A 39 -4.09 10.98 -11.24
C VAL A 39 -4.39 12.36 -11.81
N ALA A 40 -4.28 13.43 -11.00
CA ALA A 40 -4.43 14.79 -11.49
C ALA A 40 -3.40 15.16 -12.56
N GLU A 41 -2.15 14.71 -12.42
CA GLU A 41 -1.12 14.97 -13.43
C GLU A 41 -1.40 14.23 -14.74
N VAL A 42 -1.82 12.96 -14.67
CA VAL A 42 -2.21 12.18 -15.85
C VAL A 42 -3.39 12.84 -16.56
N MET A 43 -4.45 13.19 -15.83
CA MET A 43 -5.63 13.84 -16.40
C MET A 43 -5.28 15.18 -17.03
N ARG A 44 -4.39 15.97 -16.41
CA ARG A 44 -3.92 17.24 -16.98
C ARG A 44 -3.20 17.04 -18.32
N ARG A 45 -2.45 15.96 -18.51
CA ARG A 45 -1.79 15.66 -19.81
C ARG A 45 -2.82 15.36 -20.91
N ASP A 46 -3.98 14.86 -20.52
CA ASP A 46 -5.11 14.60 -21.42
C ASP A 46 -6.04 15.82 -21.59
N GLY A 47 -5.66 16.99 -21.03
CA GLY A 47 -6.45 18.22 -21.10
C GLY A 47 -7.63 18.26 -20.14
N ILE A 48 -7.69 17.36 -19.16
CA ILE A 48 -8.75 17.27 -18.16
C ILE A 48 -8.24 17.81 -16.82
N GLU A 49 -8.83 18.90 -16.36
CA GLU A 49 -8.52 19.45 -15.04
C GLU A 49 -9.50 18.90 -13.98
N LEU A 50 -8.94 18.25 -12.96
CA LEU A 50 -9.72 17.72 -11.85
C LEU A 50 -10.01 18.84 -10.84
N ASN A 51 -11.27 18.95 -10.43
CA ASN A 51 -11.66 19.91 -9.41
C ASN A 51 -11.38 19.35 -7.99
N GLY A 52 -11.57 20.18 -6.97
CA GLY A 52 -11.34 19.77 -5.57
C GLY A 52 -12.23 18.60 -5.10
N VAL A 53 -13.43 18.44 -5.66
CA VAL A 53 -14.34 17.32 -5.34
C VAL A 53 -13.81 16.02 -5.94
N ASP A 54 -13.33 16.06 -7.19
CA ASP A 54 -12.73 14.89 -7.86
C ASP A 54 -11.49 14.41 -7.11
N MET A 55 -10.62 15.34 -6.73
CA MET A 55 -9.43 15.07 -5.93
C MET A 55 -9.77 14.40 -4.60
N ARG A 56 -10.79 14.91 -3.90
CA ARG A 56 -11.29 14.32 -2.66
C ARG A 56 -11.85 12.91 -2.89
N ASN A 57 -12.66 12.73 -3.93
CA ASN A 57 -13.26 11.43 -4.26
C ASN A 57 -12.18 10.38 -4.55
N ILE A 58 -11.16 10.73 -5.33
CA ILE A 58 -10.02 9.84 -5.61
C ILE A 58 -9.32 9.45 -4.31
N ARG A 59 -9.00 10.43 -3.45
CA ARG A 59 -8.36 10.17 -2.16
C ARG A 59 -9.18 9.21 -1.28
N THR A 60 -10.49 9.45 -1.18
CA THR A 60 -11.39 8.59 -0.42
C THR A 60 -11.42 7.16 -0.97
N ARG A 61 -11.48 6.98 -2.29
CA ARG A 61 -11.45 5.63 -2.90
C ARG A 61 -10.14 4.90 -2.64
N VAL A 62 -9.02 5.60 -2.71
CA VAL A 62 -7.72 4.99 -2.42
C VAL A 62 -7.62 4.56 -0.95
N LEU A 63 -8.12 5.38 -0.03
CA LEU A 63 -8.18 5.02 1.39
C LEU A 63 -9.04 3.77 1.64
N GLU A 64 -10.19 3.65 0.98
CA GLU A 64 -11.05 2.46 1.06
C GLU A 64 -10.31 1.20 0.58
N LEU A 65 -9.57 1.30 -0.53
CA LEU A 65 -8.79 0.20 -1.08
C LEU A 65 -7.64 -0.22 -0.17
N LEU A 66 -6.91 0.75 0.41
CA LEU A 66 -5.82 0.48 1.36
C LEU A 66 -6.35 -0.18 2.64
N ALA A 67 -7.47 0.31 3.18
CA ALA A 67 -8.13 -0.29 4.32
C ALA A 67 -8.60 -1.74 4.04
N TYR A 68 -9.14 -1.99 2.85
CA TYR A 68 -9.50 -3.34 2.42
C TYR A 68 -8.27 -4.25 2.33
N ARG A 69 -7.18 -3.79 1.71
CA ARG A 69 -5.93 -4.54 1.61
C ARG A 69 -5.39 -4.94 2.98
N ARG A 70 -5.33 -4.01 3.93
CA ARG A 70 -4.89 -4.29 5.31
C ARG A 70 -5.75 -5.35 5.99
N ARG A 71 -7.07 -5.30 5.80
CA ARG A 71 -7.98 -6.34 6.33
C ARG A 71 -7.68 -7.70 5.73
N VAL A 72 -7.47 -7.79 4.42
CA VAL A 72 -7.14 -9.05 3.75
C VAL A 72 -5.79 -9.60 4.23
N GLU A 73 -4.78 -8.75 4.39
CA GLU A 73 -3.47 -9.12 4.94
C GLU A 73 -3.61 -9.67 6.37
N MET A 74 -4.39 -8.99 7.22
CA MET A 74 -4.70 -9.47 8.57
C MET A 74 -5.40 -10.84 8.58
N TYR A 75 -6.36 -11.07 7.69
CA TYR A 75 -7.02 -12.39 7.59
C TYR A 75 -6.05 -13.49 7.16
N ARG A 76 -5.20 -13.22 6.17
CA ARG A 76 -4.17 -14.17 5.74
C ARG A 76 -3.18 -14.49 6.86
N GLU A 77 -2.81 -13.50 7.67
CA GLU A 77 -1.99 -13.73 8.85
C GLU A 77 -2.70 -14.58 9.91
N LYS A 78 -3.98 -14.33 10.17
CA LYS A 78 -4.79 -15.15 11.09
C LYS A 78 -4.98 -16.58 10.60
N GLU A 79 -5.16 -16.80 9.30
CA GLU A 79 -5.24 -18.15 8.72
C GLU A 79 -3.97 -18.95 8.97
N LYS A 80 -2.78 -18.32 8.92
CA LYS A 80 -1.50 -18.97 9.25
C LYS A 80 -1.41 -19.41 10.72
N ILE A 81 -2.10 -18.73 11.63
CA ILE A 81 -2.08 -19.01 13.08
C ILE A 81 -3.26 -19.94 13.47
N THR A 82 -4.25 -20.09 12.59
CA THR A 82 -5.46 -20.87 12.85
C THR A 82 -5.09 -22.35 13.02
N TYR A 83 -5.38 -22.86 14.23
CA TYR A 83 -5.20 -24.24 14.72
C TYR A 83 -4.73 -25.27 13.68
N HIS A 84 -3.42 -25.51 13.64
CA HIS A 84 -2.90 -26.75 13.07
C HIS A 84 -3.13 -27.87 14.08
N TRP A 85 -4.17 -28.68 13.88
CA TRP A 85 -4.37 -29.89 14.68
C TRP A 85 -3.18 -30.84 14.49
N LYS A 86 -2.26 -30.84 15.45
CA LYS A 86 -1.15 -31.79 15.49
C LYS A 86 -1.68 -33.09 16.09
N LYS A 87 -1.74 -34.15 15.27
CA LYS A 87 -2.14 -35.49 15.75
C LYS A 87 -1.23 -35.87 16.93
N PRO A 88 -1.78 -36.12 18.13
CA PRO A 88 -0.95 -36.53 19.26
C PRO A 88 -0.31 -37.88 18.95
N GLU A 89 1.01 -37.98 19.12
CA GLU A 89 1.80 -39.17 18.77
C GLU A 89 1.41 -40.41 19.57
N ARG A 90 0.79 -40.22 20.75
CA ARG A 90 0.20 -41.29 21.55
C ARG A 90 -1.08 -40.78 22.20
N LEU A 91 -2.17 -41.53 22.02
CA LEU A 91 -3.38 -41.34 22.81
C LEU A 91 -3.01 -41.62 24.28
N ARG A 92 -3.20 -40.63 25.17
CA ARG A 92 -3.02 -40.85 26.62
C ARG A 92 -3.90 -42.03 27.01
N ARG A 93 -3.24 -43.09 27.48
CA ARG A 93 -3.85 -44.35 27.89
C ARG A 93 -4.29 -44.26 29.34
#